data_AF-A0A9P1F2W1-F1
#
_entry.id   AF-A0A9P1F2W1-F1
#
_cell.length_a   1.000
_cell.length_b   1.000
_cell.length_c   1.000
_cell.angle_alpha   90.00
_cell.angle_beta   90.00
_cell.angle_gamma   90.00
#
_symmetry.space_group_name_H-M   'P 1'
#
loop_
_entity.id
_entity.type
_entity.pdbx_description
1 polymer ?
#
loop_
_entity_poly.entity_id
_entity_poly.type
_entity_poly.pdbx_seq_one_letter_code
_entity_poly.pdbx_strand_id
1 'polypeptide(L)'
;MIPLFFLVFLVPISAAPCRMSPLTKYLSDYEQQTLHKLIVTARNAGADEEMVRESMDEYLAQVLSPEKLLEFKADHDEFEAQRRGKRSNEDSERKQEPKKVFDIIDQFTSDYQKFYEEPTAVRNRNNLN
;
A
#
# COMPACT_ATOMS: atom_id res chain seq x y z
N MET A 1 -5.87 31.70 42.00
CA MET A 1 -4.88 31.75 40.91
C MET A 1 -4.07 30.46 40.95
N ILE A 2 -4.26 29.56 39.97
CA ILE A 2 -3.42 28.37 39.75
C ILE A 2 -3.27 28.25 38.23
N PRO A 3 -2.06 28.33 37.65
CA PRO A 3 -1.91 28.08 36.22
C PRO A 3 -1.84 26.56 35.99
N LEU A 4 -2.77 26.04 35.19
CA LEU A 4 -2.64 24.71 34.60
C LEU A 4 -1.49 24.74 33.58
N PHE A 5 -0.35 24.16 33.96
CA PHE A 5 0.69 23.81 33.00
C PHE A 5 0.19 22.64 32.16
N PHE A 6 -0.20 22.92 30.92
CA PHE A 6 -0.41 21.91 29.89
C PHE A 6 0.96 21.32 29.50
N LEU A 7 1.31 20.19 30.12
CA LEU A 7 2.41 19.35 29.69
C LEU A 7 2.00 18.65 28.38
N VAL A 8 2.41 19.24 27.25
CA VAL A 8 2.34 18.59 25.95
C VAL A 8 3.39 17.48 25.95
N PHE A 9 2.94 16.25 26.21
CA PHE A 9 3.74 15.05 25.97
C PHE A 9 3.94 14.91 24.46
N LEU A 10 5.11 15.36 23.98
CA LEU A 10 5.61 15.05 22.66
C LEU A 10 5.99 13.56 22.66
N VAL A 11 5.11 12.70 22.13
CA VAL A 11 5.45 11.30 21.87
C VAL A 11 6.40 11.29 20.67
N PRO A 12 7.67 10.88 20.80
CA PRO A 12 8.52 10.70 19.64
C PRO A 12 7.95 9.53 18.83
N ILE A 13 7.42 9.83 17.65
CA ILE A 13 7.17 8.82 16.61
C ILE A 13 8.56 8.31 16.23
N SER A 14 9.00 7.25 16.90
CA SER A 14 10.21 6.53 16.56
C SER A 14 9.98 5.89 15.19
N ALA A 15 10.42 6.58 14.14
CA ALA A 15 10.59 5.98 12.83
C ALA A 15 11.72 4.95 12.95
N ALA A 16 11.39 3.75 13.40
CA ALA A 16 12.35 2.65 13.48
C ALA A 16 13.01 2.50 12.11
N PRO A 17 14.35 2.43 12.03
CA PRO A 17 15.05 2.27 10.76
C PRO A 17 14.50 1.07 10.02
N CYS A 18 14.19 1.24 8.74
CA CYS A 18 13.71 0.14 7.89
C CYS A 18 14.70 -1.02 8.00
N ARG A 19 14.24 -2.16 8.54
CA ARG A 19 15.07 -3.37 8.59
C ARG A 19 15.43 -3.75 7.15
N MET A 20 16.70 -4.05 6.92
CA MET A 20 17.16 -4.53 5.61
C MET A 20 16.66 -5.95 5.37
N SER A 21 16.48 -6.31 4.10
CA SER A 21 16.09 -7.67 3.72
C SER A 21 17.18 -8.67 4.15
N PRO A 22 16.82 -9.84 4.70
CA PRO A 22 17.80 -10.89 5.01
C PRO A 22 18.64 -11.31 3.79
N LEU A 23 18.14 -11.12 2.57
CA LEU A 23 18.93 -11.35 1.35
C LEU A 23 20.23 -10.53 1.33
N THR A 24 20.26 -9.30 1.87
CA THR A 24 21.48 -8.48 1.91
C THR A 24 22.46 -8.92 3.00
N LYS A 25 22.01 -9.72 3.96
CA LYS A 25 22.84 -10.27 5.04
C LYS A 25 23.51 -11.57 4.60
N TYR A 26 22.78 -12.42 3.89
CA TYR A 26 23.23 -13.77 3.55
C TYR A 26 23.84 -13.90 2.15
N LEU A 27 23.50 -13.01 1.21
CA LEU A 27 23.98 -13.05 -0.16
C LEU A 27 24.89 -11.86 -0.47
N SER A 28 25.94 -12.12 -1.23
CA SER A 28 26.76 -11.08 -1.86
C SER A 28 25.97 -10.33 -2.95
N ASP A 29 26.45 -9.15 -3.33
CA ASP A 29 25.80 -8.34 -4.38
C ASP A 29 25.66 -9.11 -5.71
N TYR A 30 26.65 -9.93 -6.05
CA TYR A 30 26.60 -10.77 -7.25
C TYR A 30 25.49 -11.83 -7.18
N GLU A 31 25.34 -12.49 -6.03
CA GLU A 31 24.30 -13.49 -5.81
C GLU A 31 22.91 -12.85 -5.77
N GLN A 32 22.77 -11.66 -5.18
CA GLN A 32 21.54 -10.88 -5.20
C GLN A 32 21.13 -10.49 -6.63
N GLN A 33 22.08 -10.03 -7.44
CA GLN A 33 21.83 -9.70 -8.85
C GLN A 33 21.45 -10.94 -9.68
N THR A 34 22.10 -12.07 -9.39
CA THR A 34 21.81 -13.35 -10.05
C THR A 34 20.41 -13.83 -9.72
N LEU A 35 20.05 -13.84 -8.44
CA LEU A 35 18.70 -14.19 -7.97
C LEU A 35 17.64 -13.26 -8.59
N HIS A 36 17.90 -11.95 -8.61
CA HIS A 36 17.00 -10.98 -9.25
C HIS A 36 16.81 -11.29 -10.74
N LYS A 37 17.90 -11.55 -11.47
CA LYS A 37 17.84 -11.90 -12.89
C LYS A 37 17.03 -13.18 -13.11
N LEU A 38 17.25 -14.20 -12.29
CA LEU A 38 16.54 -15.48 -12.34
C LEU A 38 15.02 -15.27 -12.18
N ILE A 39 14.59 -14.52 -11.16
CA ILE A 39 13.19 -14.20 -10.92
C ILE A 39 12.57 -13.44 -12.11
N VAL A 40 13.26 -12.42 -12.61
CA VAL A 40 12.78 -11.63 -13.75
C VAL A 40 12.65 -12.50 -15.00
N THR A 41 13.64 -13.35 -15.28
CA THR A 41 13.58 -14.25 -16.44
C THR A 41 12.47 -15.28 -16.33
N ALA A 42 12.25 -15.86 -15.15
CA ALA A 42 11.17 -16.82 -14.91
C ALA A 42 9.80 -16.17 -15.11
N ARG A 43 9.58 -14.98 -14.53
CA ARG A 43 8.33 -14.24 -14.70
C ARG A 43 8.08 -13.81 -16.15
N ASN A 44 9.12 -13.38 -16.86
CA ASN A 44 9.02 -13.05 -18.28
C ASN A 44 8.68 -14.27 -19.15
N ALA A 45 9.08 -15.48 -18.72
CA ALA A 45 8.73 -16.73 -19.36
C ALA A 45 7.30 -17.22 -19.01
N GLY A 46 6.56 -16.49 -18.16
CA GLY A 46 5.22 -16.84 -17.73
C GLY A 46 5.17 -17.77 -16.52
N ALA A 47 6.25 -17.86 -15.73
CA ALA A 47 6.23 -18.65 -14.51
C ALA A 47 5.24 -18.10 -13.47
N ASP A 48 4.51 -18.99 -12.83
CA ASP A 48 3.65 -18.65 -11.69
C ASP A 48 4.49 -18.45 -10.41
N GLU A 49 3.85 -17.97 -9.35
CA GLU A 49 4.53 -17.64 -8.10
C GLU A 49 5.14 -18.86 -7.42
N GLU A 50 4.52 -20.04 -7.59
CA GLU A 50 5.01 -21.29 -7.02
C GLU A 50 6.31 -21.72 -7.68
N MET A 51 6.36 -21.74 -9.02
CA MET A 51 7.58 -22.07 -9.76
C MET A 51 8.71 -21.06 -9.50
N VAL A 52 8.39 -19.77 -9.38
CA VAL A 52 9.39 -18.75 -9.03
C VAL A 52 9.97 -19.03 -7.64
N ARG A 53 9.11 -19.33 -6.65
CA ARG A 53 9.54 -19.66 -5.28
C ARG A 53 10.42 -20.90 -5.25
N GLU A 54 10.03 -21.97 -5.96
CA GLU A 54 10.85 -23.19 -6.06
C GLU A 54 12.22 -22.91 -6.66
N SER A 55 12.27 -22.10 -7.73
CA SER A 55 13.52 -21.73 -8.39
C SER A 55 14.42 -20.89 -7.47
N MET A 56 13.82 -20.03 -6.63
CA MET A 56 14.55 -19.28 -5.60
C MET A 56 15.10 -20.20 -4.51
N ASP A 57 14.29 -21.12 -3.99
CA ASP A 57 14.70 -22.09 -2.96
C ASP A 57 15.84 -22.98 -3.45
N GLU A 58 15.77 -23.44 -4.70
CA GLU A 58 16.83 -24.23 -5.33
C GLU A 58 18.13 -23.44 -5.42
N TYR A 59 18.07 -22.19 -5.92
CA TYR A 59 19.24 -21.32 -5.99
C TYR A 59 19.86 -21.06 -4.62
N LEU A 60 19.03 -20.77 -3.61
CA LEU A 60 19.49 -20.53 -2.25
C LEU A 60 20.15 -21.77 -1.64
N ALA A 61 19.64 -22.97 -1.91
CA ALA A 61 20.24 -24.22 -1.47
C ALA A 61 21.57 -24.54 -2.16
N GLN A 62 21.81 -24.02 -3.36
CA GLN A 62 23.08 -24.16 -4.07
C GLN A 62 24.15 -23.19 -3.53
N VAL A 63 23.74 -21.98 -3.16
CA VAL A 63 24.66 -20.91 -2.76
C VAL A 63 24.97 -20.94 -1.26
N LEU A 64 23.98 -21.26 -0.42
CA LEU A 64 24.13 -21.27 1.03
C LEU A 64 24.44 -22.67 1.55
N SER A 65 25.25 -22.75 2.60
CA SER A 65 25.39 -24.00 3.36
C SER A 65 24.05 -24.36 4.04
N PRO A 66 23.78 -25.64 4.33
CA PRO A 66 22.52 -26.06 4.95
C PRO A 66 22.18 -25.33 6.26
N GLU A 67 23.21 -25.03 7.08
CA GLU A 67 23.06 -24.27 8.32
C GLU A 67 22.65 -22.82 8.05
N LYS A 68 23.35 -22.13 7.14
CA LYS A 68 23.02 -20.75 6.75
C LYS A 68 21.66 -20.64 6.08
N LEU A 69 21.25 -21.66 5.32
CA LEU A 69 19.93 -21.70 4.70
C LEU A 69 18.82 -21.75 5.75
N LEU A 70 19.02 -22.51 6.84
CA LEU A 70 18.07 -22.60 7.94
C LEU A 70 17.95 -21.27 8.68
N GLU A 71 19.09 -20.64 8.99
CA GLU A 71 19.11 -19.30 9.58
C GLU A 71 18.44 -18.26 8.67
N PHE A 72 18.75 -18.28 7.37
CA PHE A 72 18.15 -17.39 6.39
C PHE A 72 16.63 -17.52 6.39
N LYS A 73 16.09 -18.75 6.39
CA LYS A 73 14.64 -18.98 6.41
C LYS A 73 13.99 -18.41 7.66
N ALA A 74 14.59 -18.62 8.83
CA ALA A 74 14.10 -18.06 10.08
C ALA A 74 14.08 -16.52 10.06
N ASP A 75 15.20 -15.90 9.64
CA ASP A 75 15.31 -14.45 9.53
C ASP A 75 14.34 -13.87 8.48
N HIS A 76 14.13 -14.58 7.37
CA HIS A 76 13.23 -14.19 6.29
C HIS A 76 11.76 -14.24 6.72
N ASP A 77 11.37 -15.28 7.44
CA ASP A 77 10.01 -15.42 7.96
C ASP A 77 9.71 -14.34 9.01
N GLU A 78 10.66 -14.01 9.90
CA GLU A 78 10.50 -12.91 10.86
C GLU A 78 10.36 -11.56 10.13
N PHE A 79 11.19 -11.33 9.12
CA PHE A 79 11.16 -10.12 8.31
C PHE A 79 9.82 -9.95 7.59
N GLU A 80 9.33 -10.99 6.93
CA GLU A 80 8.04 -10.95 6.22
C GLU A 80 6.85 -10.83 7.18
N ALA A 81 6.89 -11.45 8.36
CA ALA A 81 5.86 -11.30 9.38
C ALA A 81 5.75 -9.84 9.86
N GLN A 82 6.87 -9.18 10.12
CA GLN A 82 6.90 -7.76 10.51
C GLN A 82 6.44 -6.84 9.37
N ARG A 83 6.82 -7.16 8.12
CA ARG A 83 6.39 -6.41 6.94
C ARG A 83 4.88 -6.48 6.73
N ARG A 84 4.28 -7.65 6.96
CA ARG A 84 2.82 -7.85 6.85
C ARG A 84 2.07 -7.16 8.00
N GLY A 85 2.57 -7.23 9.23
CA GLY A 85 1.92 -6.64 10.40
C GLY A 85 1.70 -5.12 10.34
N LYS A 86 2.58 -4.37 9.66
CA LYS A 86 2.40 -2.91 9.46
C LYS A 86 1.24 -2.54 8.54
N ARG A 87 0.77 -3.45 7.69
CA ARG A 87 -0.39 -3.19 6.81
C ARG A 87 -1.73 -3.41 7.50
N SER A 88 -1.76 -4.07 8.66
CA SER A 88 -3.01 -4.55 9.23
C SER A 88 -3.59 -3.69 10.36
N ASN A 89 -2.85 -2.78 11.02
CA ASN A 89 -3.33 -2.30 12.33
C ASN A 89 -3.23 -0.82 12.76
N GLU A 90 -2.67 0.14 12.01
CA GLU A 90 -2.63 1.53 12.54
C GLU A 90 -2.98 2.66 11.58
N ASP A 91 -3.11 2.41 10.26
CA ASP A 91 -3.41 3.47 9.28
C ASP A 91 -4.86 3.45 8.76
N SER A 92 -5.64 2.42 9.10
CA SER A 92 -7.00 2.23 8.58
C SER A 92 -8.07 3.01 9.36
N GLU A 93 -7.78 3.48 10.59
CA GLU A 93 -8.75 4.23 11.40
C GLU A 93 -8.64 5.76 11.29
N ARG A 94 -7.59 6.30 10.64
CA ARG A 94 -7.36 7.76 10.56
C ARG A 94 -7.30 8.35 9.16
N LYS A 95 -7.26 7.52 8.11
CA LYS A 95 -7.39 8.02 6.75
C LYS A 95 -8.87 8.14 6.45
N GLN A 96 -9.42 9.35 6.61
CA GLN A 96 -10.64 9.72 5.86
C GLN A 96 -10.40 9.27 4.43
N GLU A 97 -11.28 8.42 3.90
CA GLU A 97 -11.21 8.00 2.52
C GLU A 97 -11.08 9.26 1.65
N PRO A 98 -10.13 9.30 0.69
CA PRO A 98 -10.04 10.44 -0.20
C PRO A 98 -11.41 10.61 -0.85
N LYS A 99 -12.04 11.77 -0.64
CA LYS A 99 -13.37 12.10 -1.20
C LYS A 99 -13.37 11.68 -2.66
N LYS A 100 -14.24 10.74 -3.04
CA LYS A 100 -14.30 10.27 -4.42
C LYS A 100 -14.67 11.47 -5.28
N VAL A 101 -14.18 11.53 -6.50
CA VAL A 101 -14.51 12.63 -7.43
C VAL A 101 -16.03 12.79 -7.57
N PHE A 102 -16.78 11.68 -7.50
CA PHE A 102 -18.24 11.67 -7.48
C PHE A 102 -18.84 12.37 -6.25
N ASP A 103 -18.23 12.27 -5.07
CA ASP A 103 -18.67 12.96 -3.84
C ASP A 103 -18.45 14.48 -3.94
N ILE A 104 -17.41 14.90 -4.68
CA ILE A 104 -17.15 16.32 -4.96
C ILE A 104 -18.19 16.85 -5.94
N ILE A 105 -18.50 16.08 -6.99
CA ILE A 105 -19.51 16.46 -7.98
C ILE A 105 -20.87 16.63 -7.30
N ASP A 106 -21.28 15.71 -6.43
CA ASP A 106 -22.57 15.77 -5.73
C ASP A 106 -22.70 17.01 -4.83
N GLN A 107 -21.59 17.42 -4.20
CA GLN A 107 -21.53 18.65 -3.40
C GLN A 107 -21.73 19.92 -4.25
N PHE A 108 -21.32 19.92 -5.52
CA PHE A 108 -21.47 21.07 -6.42
C PHE A 108 -22.71 21.01 -7.31
N THR A 109 -23.29 19.84 -7.60
CA THR A 109 -24.44 19.71 -8.51
C THR A 109 -25.76 20.16 -7.91
N SER A 110 -25.90 20.15 -6.58
CA SER A 110 -27.12 20.63 -5.90
C SER A 110 -27.47 22.10 -6.26
N ASP A 111 -26.46 22.96 -6.43
CA ASP A 111 -26.66 24.36 -6.82
C ASP A 111 -26.99 24.55 -8.31
N TYR A 112 -26.58 23.61 -9.18
CA TYR A 112 -26.83 23.68 -10.61
C TYR A 112 -28.24 23.20 -11.02
N GLN A 113 -28.90 22.39 -10.18
CA GLN A 113 -30.28 21.93 -10.40
C GLN A 113 -31.25 23.10 -10.62
N LYS A 114 -31.04 24.20 -9.89
CA LYS A 114 -31.86 25.42 -9.92
C LYS A 114 -31.88 26.13 -11.28
N PHE A 115 -30.90 25.88 -12.15
CA PHE A 115 -30.83 26.49 -13.49
C PHE A 115 -31.62 25.71 -14.55
N TYR A 116 -32.01 24.47 -14.26
CA TYR A 116 -32.83 23.63 -15.15
C TYR A 116 -34.29 23.54 -14.70
N GLU A 117 -34.61 24.03 -13.50
CA GLU A 117 -35.97 24.30 -13.06
C GLU A 117 -36.46 25.65 -13.63
N GLU A 118 -36.51 25.77 -14.96
CA GLU A 118 -37.30 26.85 -15.56
C GLU A 118 -38.80 26.51 -15.52
N PRO A 119 -39.66 27.46 -15.10
CA PRO A 119 -41.09 27.27 -15.00
C PRO A 119 -41.70 27.11 -16.40
N THR A 120 -42.25 25.94 -16.70
CA THR A 120 -43.07 25.66 -17.89
C THR A 120 -44.44 26.34 -17.83
N ALA A 121 -44.51 27.61 -17.40
CA ALA A 121 -45.75 28.31 -17.12
C ALA A 121 -45.80 29.73 -17.72
N VAL A 122 -45.49 29.89 -19.01
CA VAL A 122 -46.14 30.95 -19.82
C VAL A 122 -46.50 30.38 -21.20
N ARG A 123 -47.47 29.46 -21.21
CA ARG A 123 -48.18 29.10 -22.44
C ARG A 123 -49.27 30.15 -22.67
N ASN A 124 -48.99 31.11 -23.55
CA ASN A 124 -49.97 32.08 -24.08
C ASN A 124 -51.26 31.36 -24.48
N ARG A 125 -52.27 31.39 -23.60
CA ARG A 125 -53.68 31.19 -23.95
C ARG A 125 -54.26 32.58 -24.05
N ASN A 126 -54.31 33.15 -25.24
CA ASN A 126 -55.24 34.19 -25.67
C ASN A 126 -55.00 34.44 -27.16
N ASN A 127 -55.75 33.71 -28.00
CA ASN A 127 -56.25 34.15 -29.32
C ASN A 127 -57.08 33.01 -29.91
N LEU A 128 -58.30 32.89 -29.41
CA LEU A 128 -59.43 32.25 -30.06
C LEU A 128 -60.66 33.06 -29.65
N ASN A 129 -60.98 34.05 -30.48
CA ASN A 129 -62.32 34.46 -30.91
C ASN A 129 -62.18 35.55 -31.97
#